data_AF-A0AAN9A4K8-F1
#
_entry.id   AF-A0AAN9A4K8-F1
#
_cell.length_a   1.000
_cell.length_b   1.000
_cell.length_c   1.000
_cell.angle_alpha   90.00
_cell.angle_beta   90.00
_cell.angle_gamma   90.00
#
_symmetry.space_group_name_H-M   'P 1'
#
loop_
_entity.id
_entity.type
_entity.pdbx_description
1 polymer ?
#
loop_
_entity_poly.entity_id
_entity_poly.type
_entity_poly.pdbx_seq_one_letter_code
_entity_poly.pdbx_strand_id
1 'polypeptide(L)'
;HKQVLKCLLEIQRIFNSSEPRYLLNQLYITDYCIWIQRVKDNKLISLADSLRKIKVKKEDLCLELEELEAAAHMVLEEENALNPDGNINNLAADMAGMTIIENGLALGGNDNQDVVVDVGHLRGEGLNHLSDSDSSSSSDSEEDEDDGEEEETDSSDSSDDSSDESDKDSSSESSELDSDDDTLSENEEP
;
A
#
# COMPACT_ATOMS: atom_id res chain seq x y z
N HIS A 1 17.00 -13.86 25.97
CA HIS A 1 16.25 -12.60 26.16
C HIS A 1 16.89 -11.35 25.53
N LYS A 2 18.22 -11.12 25.61
CA LYS A 2 18.87 -9.84 25.22
C LYS A 2 18.55 -9.32 23.80
N GLN A 3 18.51 -10.20 22.79
CA GLN A 3 18.21 -9.79 21.41
C GLN A 3 16.75 -9.32 21.23
N VAL A 4 15.81 -9.95 21.96
CA VAL A 4 14.39 -9.55 21.96
C VAL A 4 14.24 -8.18 22.61
N LEU A 5 14.95 -7.92 23.73
CA LEU A 5 14.97 -6.60 24.35
C LEU A 5 15.53 -5.53 23.40
N LYS A 6 16.63 -5.81 22.69
CA LYS A 6 17.15 -4.88 21.68
C LYS A 6 16.12 -4.56 20.59
N CYS A 7 15.39 -5.59 20.12
CA CYS A 7 14.33 -5.41 19.15
C CYS A 7 13.19 -4.53 19.69
N LEU A 8 12.74 -4.76 20.93
CA LEU A 8 11.70 -3.94 21.56
C LEU A 8 12.13 -2.48 21.75
N LEU A 9 13.39 -2.23 22.15
CA LEU A 9 13.92 -0.87 22.27
C LEU A 9 14.01 -0.16 20.91
N GLU A 10 14.30 -0.89 19.84
CA GLU A 10 14.31 -0.33 18.49
C GLU A 10 12.88 0.02 18.03
N ILE A 11 11.90 -0.84 18.29
CA ILE A 11 10.48 -0.53 18.05
C ILE A 11 10.07 0.72 18.85
N GLN A 12 10.48 0.78 20.12
CA GLN A 12 10.20 1.93 20.99
C GLN A 12 10.74 3.22 20.36
N ARG A 13 11.97 3.19 19.84
CA ARG A 13 12.58 4.33 19.15
C ARG A 13 11.79 4.74 17.91
N ILE A 14 11.40 3.78 17.06
CA ILE A 14 10.62 4.03 15.83
C ILE A 14 9.30 4.71 16.15
N PHE A 15 8.56 4.21 17.15
CA PHE A 15 7.26 4.76 17.52
C PHE A 15 7.37 6.16 18.15
N ASN A 16 8.47 6.46 18.81
CA ASN A 16 8.69 7.77 19.43
C ASN A 16 8.87 8.91 18.39
N SER A 17 9.32 8.58 17.18
CA SER A 17 9.49 9.55 16.09
C SER A 17 8.23 9.73 15.23
N SER A 18 7.12 9.08 15.59
CA SER A 18 5.89 9.16 14.82
C SER A 18 4.67 9.48 15.69
N GLU A 19 4.09 10.65 15.46
CA GLU A 19 2.73 11.00 15.88
C GLU A 19 1.72 10.13 15.11
N PRO A 20 0.66 9.57 15.75
CA PRO A 20 0.35 9.49 17.18
C PRO A 20 0.90 8.20 17.86
N ARG A 21 1.74 7.43 17.15
CA ARG A 21 2.17 6.08 17.56
C ARG A 21 3.04 6.05 18.83
N TYR A 22 3.59 7.18 19.27
CA TYR A 22 4.34 7.25 20.53
C TYR A 22 3.49 6.80 21.74
N LEU A 23 2.16 6.92 21.66
CA LEU A 23 1.26 6.45 22.71
C LEU A 23 1.38 4.94 22.94
N LEU A 24 1.65 4.15 21.90
CA LEU A 24 1.87 2.70 22.02
C LEU A 24 3.07 2.37 22.91
N ASN A 25 4.07 3.26 22.95
CA ASN A 25 5.20 3.09 23.86
C ASN A 25 4.79 3.20 25.32
N GLN A 26 3.88 4.11 25.62
CA GLN A 26 3.38 4.34 26.97
C GLN A 26 2.38 3.27 27.39
N LEU A 27 1.52 2.84 26.47
CA LEU A 27 0.49 1.84 26.74
C LEU A 27 1.04 0.41 26.84
N TYR A 28 2.06 0.08 26.05
CA TYR A 28 2.45 -1.32 25.85
C TYR A 28 3.96 -1.55 25.84
N ILE A 29 4.72 -0.85 24.99
CA ILE A 29 6.12 -1.25 24.71
C ILE A 29 7.00 -1.15 25.95
N THR A 30 6.84 -0.10 26.76
CA THR A 30 7.63 0.08 28.00
C THR A 30 7.43 -1.07 28.97
N ASP A 31 6.19 -1.52 29.17
CA ASP A 31 5.89 -2.64 30.06
C ASP A 31 6.45 -3.96 29.52
N TYR A 32 6.42 -4.17 28.20
CA TYR A 32 7.04 -5.33 27.58
C TYR A 32 8.57 -5.35 27.73
N CYS A 33 9.23 -4.19 27.64
CA CYS A 33 10.66 -4.05 27.91
C CYS A 33 11.01 -4.44 29.36
N ILE A 34 10.19 -4.03 30.33
CA ILE A 34 10.40 -4.39 31.73
C ILE A 34 10.09 -5.88 31.95
N TRP A 35 9.02 -6.40 31.35
CA TRP A 35 8.64 -7.80 31.46
C TRP A 35 9.73 -8.73 30.92
N ILE A 36 10.30 -8.44 29.74
CA ILE A 36 11.33 -9.28 29.12
C ILE A 36 12.64 -9.29 29.92
N GLN A 37 12.93 -8.21 30.67
CA GLN A 37 14.08 -8.13 31.57
C GLN A 37 13.90 -9.01 32.82
N ARG A 38 12.65 -9.22 33.27
CA ARG A 38 12.32 -9.99 34.47
C ARG A 38 12.06 -11.47 34.19
N VAL A 39 11.68 -11.83 32.97
CA VAL A 39 11.30 -13.20 32.62
C VAL A 39 12.53 -14.11 32.49
N LYS A 40 12.40 -15.37 32.93
CA LYS A 40 13.46 -16.38 32.80
C LYS A 40 13.55 -16.89 31.36
N ASP A 41 14.76 -17.16 30.89
CA ASP A 41 15.01 -17.63 29.52
C ASP A 41 14.23 -18.91 29.16
N ASN A 42 14.02 -19.82 30.13
CA ASN A 42 13.25 -21.05 29.90
C ASN A 42 11.82 -20.77 29.40
N LYS A 43 11.17 -19.70 29.88
CA LYS A 43 9.83 -19.32 29.40
C LYS A 43 9.88 -18.79 27.97
N LEU A 44 10.91 -18.03 27.62
CA LEU A 44 11.07 -17.53 26.25
C LEU A 44 11.41 -18.62 25.25
N ILE A 45 12.23 -19.60 25.65
CA ILE A 45 12.53 -20.77 24.82
C ILE A 45 11.24 -21.56 24.58
N SER A 46 10.46 -21.82 25.64
CA SER A 46 9.16 -22.50 25.51
C SER A 46 8.16 -21.74 24.62
N LEU A 47 8.11 -20.41 24.72
CA LEU A 47 7.31 -19.57 23.83
C LEU A 47 7.80 -19.69 22.38
N ALA A 48 9.11 -19.57 22.15
CA ALA A 48 9.69 -19.68 20.81
C ALA A 48 9.43 -21.06 20.17
N ASP A 49 9.51 -22.13 20.97
CA ASP A 49 9.19 -23.48 20.51
C ASP A 49 7.71 -23.66 20.20
N SER A 50 6.83 -22.96 20.93
CA SER A 50 5.39 -22.96 20.65
C SER A 50 5.09 -22.20 19.37
N LEU A 51 5.71 -21.02 19.18
CA LEU A 51 5.56 -20.21 17.96
C LEU A 51 6.11 -20.93 16.72
N ARG A 52 7.23 -21.66 16.82
CA ARG A 52 7.80 -22.42 15.69
C ARG A 52 6.88 -23.52 15.16
N LYS A 53 5.97 -24.02 16.00
CA LYS A 53 5.01 -25.06 15.60
C LYS A 53 3.82 -24.49 14.83
N ILE A 54 3.59 -23.18 14.92
CA ILE A 54 2.50 -22.50 14.21
C ILE A 54 2.91 -22.37 12.74
N LYS A 55 2.06 -22.89 11.84
CA LYS A 55 2.18 -22.68 10.40
C LYS A 55 1.01 -21.80 9.99
N VAL A 56 1.32 -20.63 9.43
CA VAL A 56 0.32 -19.69 8.90
C VAL A 56 0.16 -19.95 7.40
N LYS A 57 -1.08 -20.17 6.97
CA LYS A 57 -1.45 -20.33 5.56
C LYS A 57 -2.10 -19.05 5.04
N LYS A 58 -2.25 -18.96 3.71
CA LYS A 58 -2.91 -17.82 3.04
C LYS A 58 -4.36 -17.64 3.52
N GLU A 59 -5.07 -18.75 3.70
CA GLU A 59 -6.44 -18.79 4.25
C GLU A 59 -6.56 -18.20 5.67
N ASP A 60 -5.51 -18.27 6.50
CA ASP A 60 -5.58 -17.82 7.90
C ASP A 60 -5.60 -16.29 8.06
N LEU A 61 -5.26 -15.56 7.00
CA LEU A 61 -5.13 -14.10 7.05
C LEU A 61 -6.46 -13.38 6.80
N CYS A 62 -7.50 -14.08 6.33
CA CYS A 62 -8.80 -13.49 5.94
C CYS A 62 -8.65 -12.30 4.97
N LEU A 63 -7.66 -12.37 4.09
CA LEU A 63 -7.36 -11.35 3.07
C LEU A 63 -7.67 -11.84 1.64
N GLU A 64 -8.35 -12.98 1.49
CA GLU A 64 -8.75 -13.57 0.19
C GLU A 64 -7.58 -13.67 -0.82
N LEU A 65 -6.37 -13.93 -0.31
CA LEU A 65 -5.13 -13.81 -1.07
C LEU A 65 -5.07 -14.73 -2.29
N GLU A 66 -5.65 -15.92 -2.21
CA GLU A 66 -5.65 -16.88 -3.32
C GLU A 66 -6.47 -16.36 -4.51
N GLU A 67 -7.58 -15.67 -4.23
CA GLU A 67 -8.45 -15.08 -5.25
C GLU A 67 -7.79 -13.85 -5.87
N LEU A 68 -7.20 -12.97 -5.04
CA LEU A 68 -6.44 -11.81 -5.51
C LEU A 68 -5.26 -12.23 -6.40
N GLU A 69 -4.49 -13.23 -5.98
CA GLU A 69 -3.36 -13.74 -6.74
C GLU A 69 -3.83 -14.39 -8.06
N ALA A 70 -4.92 -15.17 -8.05
CA ALA A 70 -5.47 -15.79 -9.26
C ALA A 70 -5.96 -14.74 -10.28
N ALA A 71 -6.64 -13.69 -9.79
CA ALA A 71 -7.07 -12.57 -10.63
C ALA A 71 -5.86 -11.84 -11.24
N ALA A 72 -4.83 -11.55 -10.44
CA ALA A 72 -3.61 -10.93 -10.92
C ALA A 72 -2.88 -11.80 -11.97
N HIS A 73 -2.84 -13.11 -11.76
CA HIS A 73 -2.26 -14.05 -12.73
C HIS A 73 -3.03 -14.09 -14.06
N MET A 74 -4.36 -14.09 -14.02
CA MET A 74 -5.19 -14.12 -15.24
C MET A 74 -4.95 -12.89 -16.12
N VAL A 75 -4.88 -11.70 -15.50
CA VAL A 75 -4.60 -10.44 -16.22
C VAL A 75 -3.19 -10.46 -16.82
N LEU A 76 -2.19 -10.91 -16.06
CA LEU A 76 -0.82 -11.00 -16.55
C LEU A 76 -0.69 -11.98 -17.73
N GLU A 77 -1.40 -13.11 -17.69
CA GLU A 77 -1.44 -14.08 -18.78
C GLU A 77 -2.10 -13.51 -20.04
N GLU A 78 -3.19 -12.75 -19.89
CA GLU A 78 -3.86 -12.06 -20.99
C GLU A 78 -2.94 -11.01 -21.63
N GLU A 79 -2.31 -10.13 -20.83
CA GLU A 79 -1.38 -9.12 -21.35
C GLU A 79 -0.18 -9.74 -22.06
N ASN A 80 0.34 -10.85 -21.54
CA ASN A 80 1.47 -11.57 -22.14
C ASN A 80 1.07 -12.33 -23.42
N ALA A 81 -0.21 -12.73 -23.54
CA ALA A 81 -0.76 -13.28 -24.76
C ALA A 81 -1.03 -12.21 -25.84
N LEU A 82 -1.38 -10.98 -25.41
CA LEU A 82 -1.67 -9.84 -26.30
C LEU A 82 -0.40 -9.09 -26.74
N ASN A 83 0.68 -9.16 -25.97
CA ASN A 83 2.00 -8.62 -26.31
C ASN A 83 3.04 -9.73 -26.54
N PRO A 84 2.87 -10.62 -27.55
CA PRO A 84 3.92 -11.55 -27.91
C PRO A 84 5.03 -10.75 -28.60
N ASP A 85 6.00 -10.29 -27.83
CA ASP A 85 7.28 -9.80 -28.37
C ASP A 85 7.91 -10.93 -29.21
N GLY A 86 7.58 -10.97 -30.50
CA GLY A 86 8.32 -11.70 -31.52
C GLY A 86 7.65 -12.89 -32.24
N ASN A 87 6.42 -12.80 -32.76
CA ASN A 87 6.08 -13.69 -33.88
C ASN A 87 5.11 -13.13 -34.95
N ILE A 88 5.64 -12.20 -35.74
CA ILE A 88 5.03 -11.69 -36.98
C ILE A 88 4.71 -12.82 -37.99
N ASN A 89 5.39 -13.97 -37.86
CA ASN A 89 5.19 -15.13 -38.76
C ASN A 89 3.83 -15.82 -38.61
N ASN A 90 3.15 -15.66 -37.46
CA ASN A 90 1.86 -16.33 -37.22
C ASN A 90 0.67 -15.53 -37.77
N LEU A 91 0.81 -14.21 -37.99
CA LEU A 91 -0.26 -13.37 -38.55
C LEU A 91 -0.62 -13.78 -39.99
N ALA A 92 0.36 -14.24 -40.77
CA ALA A 92 0.13 -14.74 -42.13
C ALA A 92 -0.65 -16.06 -42.16
N ALA A 93 -0.49 -16.92 -41.13
CA ALA A 93 -1.22 -18.17 -41.01
C ALA A 93 -2.70 -17.93 -40.67
N ASP A 94 -2.99 -16.96 -39.78
CA ASP A 94 -4.36 -16.59 -39.43
C ASP A 94 -5.09 -15.90 -40.60
N MET A 95 -4.40 -15.10 -41.43
CA MET A 95 -4.99 -14.50 -42.64
C MET A 95 -5.24 -15.51 -43.77
N ALA A 96 -4.50 -16.62 -43.84
CA ALA A 96 -4.63 -17.61 -44.91
C ALA A 96 -5.97 -18.37 -44.88
N GLY A 97 -6.68 -18.36 -43.75
CA GLY A 97 -8.01 -18.96 -43.61
C GLY A 97 -9.19 -18.05 -43.97
N MET A 98 -8.95 -16.77 -44.27
CA MET A 98 -10.02 -15.78 -44.48
C MET A 98 -10.35 -15.64 -45.97
N THR A 99 -11.30 -16.42 -46.48
CA THR A 99 -11.84 -16.26 -47.84
C THR A 99 -12.63 -14.96 -47.97
N ILE A 100 -12.20 -14.08 -48.89
CA ILE A 100 -12.99 -12.91 -49.32
C ILE A 100 -14.15 -13.42 -50.18
N ILE A 101 -15.37 -13.34 -49.67
CA ILE A 101 -16.57 -13.53 -50.50
C ILE A 101 -16.78 -12.22 -51.27
N GLU A 102 -16.36 -12.21 -52.54
CA GLU A 102 -16.52 -11.07 -53.44
C GLU A 102 -18.00 -10.87 -53.80
N ASN A 103 -18.62 -9.85 -53.21
CA ASN A 103 -19.98 -9.45 -53.55
C ASN A 103 -20.00 -8.58 -54.82
N GLY A 104 -20.21 -9.20 -55.99
CA GLY A 104 -21.10 -8.62 -57.02
C GLY A 104 -20.57 -8.33 -58.43
N LEU A 105 -21.08 -9.12 -59.39
CA LEU A 105 -21.50 -8.79 -60.76
C LEU A 105 -20.53 -8.21 -61.83
N ALA A 106 -20.14 -9.12 -62.74
CA ALA A 106 -20.45 -9.14 -64.18
C ALA A 106 -20.04 -7.96 -65.09
N LEU A 107 -19.08 -8.22 -66.00
CA LEU A 107 -19.12 -7.78 -67.41
C LEU A 107 -18.30 -8.70 -68.33
N GLY A 108 -18.89 -9.13 -69.45
CA GLY A 108 -18.18 -9.43 -70.70
C GLY A 108 -17.91 -10.91 -71.01
N GLY A 109 -18.71 -11.51 -71.89
CA GLY A 109 -18.63 -12.92 -72.25
C GLY A 109 -17.48 -13.33 -73.18
N ASN A 110 -17.34 -14.65 -73.32
CA ASN A 110 -17.12 -15.36 -74.59
C ASN A 110 -17.40 -16.85 -74.39
N ASP A 111 -18.09 -17.43 -75.37
CA ASP A 111 -18.63 -18.78 -75.39
C ASP A 111 -17.54 -19.88 -75.45
N ASN A 112 -17.66 -20.90 -74.59
CA ASN A 112 -17.83 -22.32 -74.95
C ASN A 112 -17.39 -23.29 -73.84
N GLN A 113 -18.27 -24.27 -73.58
CA GLN A 113 -18.03 -25.63 -73.12
C GLN A 113 -18.07 -25.93 -71.60
N ASP A 114 -19.28 -26.30 -71.14
CA ASP A 114 -19.62 -27.57 -70.50
C ASP A 114 -18.85 -27.99 -69.22
N VAL A 115 -19.45 -27.79 -68.03
CA VAL A 115 -19.50 -28.82 -66.96
C VAL A 115 -20.78 -28.61 -66.11
N VAL A 116 -21.56 -29.68 -65.99
CA VAL A 116 -22.77 -29.89 -65.19
C VAL A 116 -22.49 -30.16 -63.71
N VAL A 117 -23.25 -29.55 -62.79
CA VAL A 117 -23.70 -30.07 -61.46
C VAL A 117 -24.66 -29.01 -60.85
N ASP A 118 -25.97 -29.15 -60.92
CA ASP A 118 -26.90 -29.97 -60.11
C ASP A 118 -27.23 -29.43 -58.69
N VAL A 119 -28.54 -29.23 -58.46
CA VAL A 119 -29.31 -28.94 -57.21
C VAL A 119 -28.94 -27.66 -56.42
N GLY A 120 -29.83 -26.76 -55.97
CA GLY A 120 -31.28 -26.66 -55.93
C GLY A 120 -31.69 -25.64 -54.84
N HIS A 121 -32.80 -24.93 -55.10
CA HIS A 121 -33.71 -24.26 -54.15
C HIS A 121 -33.25 -23.09 -53.24
N LEU A 122 -33.91 -21.96 -53.47
CA LEU A 122 -33.97 -20.70 -52.74
C LEU A 122 -34.60 -20.85 -51.34
N ARG A 123 -34.05 -20.14 -50.33
CA ARG A 123 -34.82 -19.34 -49.35
C ARG A 123 -33.89 -18.46 -48.51
N GLY A 124 -34.01 -17.14 -48.69
CA GLY A 124 -33.34 -16.14 -47.86
C GLY A 124 -34.21 -15.66 -46.69
N GLU A 125 -33.68 -14.59 -46.08
CA GLU A 125 -34.15 -13.76 -44.95
C GLU A 125 -33.58 -14.19 -43.59
N GLY A 126 -32.74 -13.41 -42.89
CA GLY A 126 -32.21 -12.07 -43.10
C GLY A 126 -31.47 -11.62 -41.83
N LEU A 127 -30.28 -11.04 -41.97
CA LEU A 127 -29.59 -10.30 -40.90
C LEU A 127 -28.87 -9.12 -41.55
N ASN A 128 -29.41 -7.92 -41.37
CA ASN A 128 -28.66 -6.70 -41.61
C ASN A 128 -28.30 -6.10 -40.26
N HIS A 129 -27.01 -6.19 -39.96
CA HIS A 129 -26.33 -5.32 -39.03
C HIS A 129 -26.41 -3.86 -39.53
N LEU A 130 -26.49 -2.92 -38.60
CA LEU A 130 -26.13 -1.53 -38.82
C LEU A 130 -24.96 -1.27 -37.88
N SER A 131 -23.77 -1.14 -38.46
CA SER A 131 -22.61 -0.54 -37.83
C SER A 131 -22.62 0.95 -38.16
N ASP A 132 -22.82 1.79 -37.16
CA ASP A 132 -22.47 3.20 -37.24
C ASP A 132 -21.19 3.43 -36.45
N SER A 133 -20.23 3.99 -37.17
CA SER A 133 -18.94 4.42 -36.67
C SER A 133 -19.03 5.86 -36.14
N ASP A 134 -18.15 6.14 -35.19
CA ASP A 134 -17.47 7.41 -34.88
C ASP A 134 -18.25 8.74 -34.86
N SER A 135 -18.24 9.40 -33.69
CA SER A 135 -17.61 10.72 -33.52
C SER A 135 -17.58 11.17 -32.04
N SER A 136 -16.47 11.78 -31.69
CA SER A 136 -16.06 12.41 -30.43
C SER A 136 -17.00 13.48 -29.86
N SER A 137 -17.07 13.61 -28.52
CA SER A 137 -17.10 14.92 -27.86
C SER A 137 -16.85 14.85 -26.35
N SER A 138 -15.96 15.75 -25.90
CA SER A 138 -15.94 16.49 -24.62
C SER A 138 -15.91 15.72 -23.30
N SER A 139 -14.71 15.72 -22.68
CA SER A 139 -14.56 15.82 -21.23
C SER A 139 -15.19 17.13 -20.73
N ASP A 140 -16.15 17.01 -19.83
CA ASP A 140 -16.47 18.07 -18.87
C ASP A 140 -17.18 17.42 -17.67
N SER A 141 -16.59 17.54 -16.49
CA SER A 141 -17.22 17.19 -15.22
C SER A 141 -16.61 18.11 -14.19
N GLU A 142 -17.30 19.22 -13.97
CA GLU A 142 -17.07 20.11 -12.83
C GLU A 142 -17.61 19.40 -11.58
N GLU A 143 -16.81 19.35 -10.52
CA GLU A 143 -17.24 18.92 -9.20
C GLU A 143 -17.61 20.17 -8.40
N ASP A 144 -18.91 20.29 -8.10
CA ASP A 144 -19.50 21.32 -7.25
C ASP A 144 -19.13 21.05 -5.78
N GLU A 145 -18.44 21.99 -5.14
CA GLU A 145 -18.30 22.07 -3.68
C GLU A 145 -19.29 23.12 -3.14
N ASP A 146 -20.40 22.68 -2.52
CA ASP A 146 -21.09 23.42 -1.44
C ASP A 146 -22.14 22.53 -0.76
N ASP A 147 -22.10 22.41 0.57
CA ASP A 147 -23.07 23.03 1.47
C ASP A 147 -22.77 22.61 2.92
N GLY A 148 -22.74 23.60 3.81
CA GLY A 148 -22.48 23.43 5.22
C GLY A 148 -23.73 23.04 6.02
N GLU A 149 -23.51 22.55 7.24
CA GLU A 149 -24.45 22.81 8.33
C GLU A 149 -23.66 23.18 9.59
N GLU A 150 -23.97 24.37 10.10
CA GLU A 150 -23.60 24.93 11.39
C GLU A 150 -24.45 24.27 12.48
N GLU A 151 -23.93 24.15 13.71
CA GLU A 151 -24.73 24.41 14.92
C GLU A 151 -23.79 24.87 16.04
N GLU A 152 -24.26 25.91 16.71
CA GLU A 152 -23.63 26.81 17.66
C GLU A 152 -23.33 26.17 19.02
N THR A 153 -22.34 26.69 19.78
CA THR A 153 -22.61 27.19 21.14
C THR A 153 -21.48 28.09 21.66
N ASP A 154 -21.83 29.38 21.80
CA ASP A 154 -21.54 30.33 22.88
C ASP A 154 -20.32 30.13 23.79
N SER A 155 -19.49 31.18 23.87
CA SER A 155 -19.30 31.97 25.11
C SER A 155 -18.35 33.14 24.87
N SER A 156 -18.90 34.35 24.96
CA SER A 156 -18.17 35.59 25.23
C SER A 156 -17.46 35.53 26.58
N ASP A 157 -16.22 36.01 26.69
CA ASP A 157 -15.95 37.19 27.52
C ASP A 157 -14.55 37.74 27.21
N SER A 158 -14.49 39.06 27.16
CA SER A 158 -13.30 39.84 26.91
C SER A 158 -13.24 40.90 28.00
N SER A 159 -12.23 40.83 28.88
CA SER A 159 -11.73 41.98 29.62
C SER A 159 -10.37 41.69 30.25
N ASP A 160 -9.35 42.23 29.59
CA ASP A 160 -8.30 43.09 30.16
C ASP A 160 -8.42 43.37 31.68
N ASP A 161 -7.38 43.04 32.47
CA ASP A 161 -7.11 43.71 33.75
C ASP A 161 -5.63 43.57 34.19
N SER A 162 -4.92 44.70 34.06
CA SER A 162 -3.95 45.29 34.99
C SER A 162 -2.64 44.56 35.39
N SER A 163 -1.54 45.20 34.94
CA SER A 163 -0.33 45.60 35.67
C SER A 163 -0.03 44.98 37.05
N ASP A 164 1.18 44.43 37.21
CA ASP A 164 2.01 44.78 38.38
C ASP A 164 3.51 44.66 38.08
N GLU A 165 4.19 45.77 38.31
CA GLU A 165 5.64 45.98 38.26
C GLU A 165 6.18 45.75 39.68
N SER A 166 7.20 44.92 39.83
CA SER A 166 8.05 45.02 41.02
C SER A 166 9.49 44.60 40.74
N ASP A 167 10.27 45.63 40.42
CA ASP A 167 11.71 45.69 40.67
C ASP A 167 12.02 45.36 42.14
N LYS A 168 12.96 44.44 42.36
CA LYS A 168 13.84 44.46 43.54
C LYS A 168 15.24 44.02 43.17
N ASP A 169 16.10 45.02 43.00
CA ASP A 169 17.53 44.93 43.25
C ASP A 169 17.79 44.34 44.65
N SER A 170 18.79 43.46 44.76
CA SER A 170 19.77 43.59 45.83
C SER A 170 21.05 42.82 45.52
N SER A 171 22.13 43.56 45.71
CA SER A 171 23.55 43.28 45.49
C SER A 171 24.19 42.25 46.42
N SER A 172 25.37 41.76 45.98
CA SER A 172 26.51 41.34 46.82
C SER A 172 26.33 39.98 47.53
N GLU A 173 27.33 39.15 47.85
CA GLU A 173 28.78 39.28 47.97
C GLU A 173 29.38 37.88 48.25
N SER A 174 30.67 37.77 47.96
CA SER A 174 31.65 36.69 48.13
C SER A 174 31.52 35.73 49.31
N SER A 175 31.97 34.48 49.11
CA SER A 175 33.01 33.89 49.98
C SER A 175 33.62 32.63 49.36
N GLU A 176 34.91 32.71 49.16
CA GLU A 176 35.85 31.61 49.03
C GLU A 176 35.89 30.85 50.37
N LEU A 177 35.92 29.52 50.32
CA LEU A 177 36.33 28.68 51.45
C LEU A 177 37.23 27.56 50.95
N ASP A 178 38.51 27.73 51.25
CA ASP A 178 39.52 26.68 51.39
C ASP A 178 39.05 25.60 52.38
N SER A 179 39.40 24.36 52.09
CA SER A 179 39.68 23.39 53.14
C SER A 179 40.79 22.47 52.66
N ASP A 180 42.01 22.85 53.06
CA ASP A 180 43.12 21.93 53.27
C ASP A 180 42.69 20.86 54.29
N ASP A 181 42.86 19.59 53.93
CA ASP A 181 42.97 18.51 54.92
C ASP A 181 44.15 17.60 54.53
N ASP A 182 45.30 17.96 55.09
CA ASP A 182 46.49 17.13 55.18
C ASP A 182 46.30 16.08 56.28
N THR A 183 46.23 14.80 55.93
CA THR A 183 46.69 13.74 56.84
C THR A 183 47.59 12.76 56.12
N LEU A 184 48.89 12.94 56.36
CA LEU A 184 49.94 11.94 56.21
C LEU A 184 49.61 10.73 57.09
N SER A 185 49.69 9.53 56.53
CA SER A 185 50.12 8.36 57.31
C SER A 185 51.09 7.55 56.46
N GLU A 186 52.35 7.70 56.82
CA GLU A 186 53.45 6.80 56.52
C GLU A 186 53.07 5.39 56.94
N ASN A 187 53.38 4.40 56.11
CA ASN A 187 53.79 3.09 56.61
C ASN A 187 54.87 2.57 55.68
N GLU A 188 56.05 2.49 56.27
CA GLU A 188 57.27 1.94 55.73
C GLU A 188 57.14 0.45 55.39
N GLU A 189 57.83 0.10 54.32
CA GLU A 189 58.38 -1.20 53.95
C GLU A 189 59.33 -1.75 55.06
N PRO A 190 59.78 -3.03 55.02
CA PRO A 190 60.36 -3.72 53.86
C PRO A 190 59.73 -5.05 53.44
#